data_AF-F4XRB2-F1
#
_entry.id   AF-F4XRB2-F1
#
_cell.length_a   1.000
_cell.length_b   1.000
_cell.length_c   1.000
_cell.angle_alpha   90.00
_cell.angle_beta   90.00
_cell.angle_gamma   90.00
#
_symmetry.space_group_name_H-M   'P 1'
#
loop_
_entity.id
_entity.type
_entity.pdbx_description
1 polymer ?
#
loop_
_entity_poly.entity_id
_entity_poly.type
_entity_poly.pdbx_seq_one_letter_code
_entity_poly.pdbx_strand_id
1 'polypeptide(L)' 'MLDKTAYKFSVAPMMDWTDRHCRAFHRVLSKRALLWTEMVIADAVIHGDRDR' A
#
# COMPACT_ATOMS: atom_id res chain seq x y z
N MET A 1 5.92 -1.50 21.74
CA MET A 1 6.73 -2.35 20.85
C MET A 1 5.76 -3.01 19.89
N LEU A 2 5.82 -2.71 18.59
CA LEU A 2 4.94 -3.37 17.62
C LEU A 2 5.17 -4.88 17.70
N ASP A 3 4.11 -5.63 18.00
CA ASP A 3 4.09 -7.08 17.90
C ASP A 3 4.55 -7.44 16.49
N LYS A 4 5.67 -8.16 16.39
CA LYS A 4 6.32 -8.50 15.11
C LYS A 4 5.59 -9.69 14.52
N THR A 5 4.30 -9.53 14.24
CA THR A 5 3.59 -10.42 13.32
C THR A 5 4.15 -10.14 11.94
N ALA A 6 5.30 -10.75 11.63
CA ALA A 6 5.96 -10.57 10.36
C ALA A 6 4.98 -10.99 9.26
N TYR A 7 4.61 -10.04 8.40
CA TYR A 7 3.82 -10.34 7.22
C TYR A 7 4.61 -11.34 6.37
N LYS A 8 4.14 -12.60 6.32
CA LYS A 8 4.80 -13.68 5.57
C LYS A 8 4.76 -13.45 4.06
N PHE A 9 3.84 -12.59 3.62
CA PHE A 9 3.62 -12.26 2.22
C PHE A 9 3.23 -10.78 2.11
N SER A 10 3.78 -10.12 1.09
CA SER A 10 3.50 -8.73 0.77
C SER A 10 3.42 -8.51 -0.72
N VAL A 11 2.60 -7.54 -1.15
CA VAL A 11 2.55 -7.05 -2.52
C VAL A 11 3.42 -5.81 -2.63
N ALA A 12 4.39 -5.82 -3.55
CA ALA A 12 5.32 -4.72 -3.77
C ALA A 12 4.61 -3.44 -4.25
N PRO A 13 5.12 -2.24 -3.90
CA PRO A 13 4.64 -0.99 -4.49
C PRO A 13 5.00 -0.92 -5.97
N MET A 14 4.02 -0.64 -6.82
CA MET A 14 4.18 -0.52 -8.27
C MET A 14 3.34 0.66 -8.77
N MET A 15 3.99 1.62 -9.46
CA MET A 15 3.32 2.76 -10.09
C MET A 15 2.28 2.29 -11.10
N ASP A 16 1.16 3.01 -11.16
CA ASP A 16 0.00 2.77 -12.04
C ASP A 16 -0.68 1.41 -11.87
N TRP A 17 -0.25 0.63 -10.87
CA TRP A 17 -0.73 -0.73 -10.64
C TRP A 17 -1.29 -0.89 -9.25
N THR A 18 -0.53 -0.51 -8.22
CA THR A 18 -0.95 -0.69 -6.82
C THR A 18 -1.87 0.40 -6.33
N ASP A 19 -2.86 0.77 -7.15
CA ASP A 19 -3.91 1.71 -6.82
C ASP A 19 -4.93 1.15 -5.80
N ARG A 20 -5.97 1.94 -5.48
CA ARG A 20 -7.03 1.54 -4.55
C ARG A 20 -7.80 0.29 -5.01
N HIS A 21 -8.12 0.18 -6.30
CA HIS A 21 -8.87 -0.93 -6.88
C HIS A 21 -8.05 -2.22 -6.90
N CYS A 22 -6.78 -2.14 -7.31
CA CYS A 22 -5.88 -3.29 -7.30
C CYS A 22 -5.67 -3.82 -5.87
N ARG A 23 -5.46 -2.93 -4.89
CA ARG A 23 -5.35 -3.35 -3.48
C ARG A 23 -6.66 -3.95 -2.94
N ALA A 24 -7.81 -3.44 -3.36
CA ALA A 24 -9.10 -4.02 -3.00
C ALA A 24 -9.23 -5.45 -3.55
N PHE A 25 -8.86 -5.67 -4.80
CA PHE A 25 -8.81 -7.01 -5.40
C PHE A 25 -7.84 -7.94 -4.65
N HIS A 26 -6.61 -7.50 -4.38
CA HIS A 26 -5.64 -8.28 -3.59
C HIS A 26 -6.15 -8.62 -2.18
N ARG A 27 -6.97 -7.74 -1.57
CA ARG A 27 -7.57 -7.99 -0.26
C ARG A 27 -8.63 -9.10 -0.30
N VAL A 28 -9.35 -9.26 -1.41
CA VAL A 28 -10.25 -10.42 -1.63
C VAL A 28 -9.44 -11.72 -1.70
N LEU A 29 -8.27 -11.69 -2.35
CA LEU A 29 -7.39 -12.86 -2.46
C LEU A 29 -6.72 -13.23 -1.13
N SER A 30 -6.35 -12.26 -0.31
CA SER A 30 -5.71 -12.52 0.98
C SER A 30 -6.05 -11.49 2.06
N LYS A 31 -6.55 -12.00 3.18
CA LYS A 31 -6.85 -11.21 4.39
C LYS A 31 -5.60 -10.79 5.17
N ARG A 32 -4.46 -11.47 4.97
CA ARG A 32 -3.24 -11.30 5.78
C ARG A 32 -2.04 -10.74 5.01
N ALA A 33 -2.17 -10.56 3.70
CA ALA A 33 -1.11 -9.92 2.91
C ALA A 33 -0.92 -8.46 3.33
N LEU A 34 0.35 -8.03 3.44
CA LEU A 34 0.72 -6.61 3.50
C LEU A 34 0.61 -6.03 2.10
N LEU A 35 -0.12 -4.92 1.96
CA LEU A 35 -0.34 -4.26 0.67
C LEU A 35 0.28 -2.87 0.75
N TRP A 36 1.31 -2.63 -0.04
CA TRP A 36 1.89 -1.30 -0.20
C TRP A 36 1.05 -0.46 -1.16
N THR A 37 0.98 0.84 -0.90
CA THR A 37 0.45 1.81 -1.86
C THR A 37 1.49 2.07 -2.96
N GLU A 38 1.09 2.79 -4.00
CA GLU A 38 2.04 3.34 -4.95
C GLU A 38 3.11 4.19 -4.24
N MET A 39 4.26 4.30 -4.89
CA MET A 39 5.33 5.17 -4.41
C MET A 39 4.86 6.62 -4.53
N VAL A 40 4.86 7.34 -3.40
CA VAL A 40 4.62 8.78 -3.36
C VAL A 40 5.91 9.48 -2.99
N ILE A 41 6.29 10.50 -3.76
CA ILE A 41 7.49 11.29 -3.51
C ILE A 41 7.28 12.09 -2.23
N ALA A 42 8.30 12.17 -1.36
CA ALA A 42 8.22 12.85 -0.08
C ALA A 42 7.70 14.29 -0.18
N ASP A 43 8.12 15.03 -1.20
CA ASP A 43 7.68 16.41 -1.44
C ASP A 43 6.17 16.51 -1.68
N ALA A 44 5.60 15.58 -2.45
CA ALA A 44 4.16 15.49 -2.68
C ALA A 44 3.39 15.13 -1.40
N VAL A 45 3.99 14.40 -0.46
CA VAL A 45 3.38 14.11 0.85
C VAL A 45 3.37 15.33 1.78
N ILE A 46 4.39 16.18 1.69
CA ILE A 46 4.57 17.37 2.54
C ILE A 46 3.75 18.55 2.01
N HIS A 47 3.82 18.80 0.71
CA HIS A 47 3.26 20.00 0.08
C HIS A 47 2.06 19.72 -0.84
N GLY A 48 1.77 18.46 -1.16
CA GLY A 48 0.64 18.10 -2.01
C GLY A 48 -0.70 18.18 -1.29
N ASP A 49 -1.76 18.34 -2.08
CA ASP A 49 -3.14 18.31 -1.61
C ASP A 49 -3.50 16.90 -1.12
N ARG A 50 -3.91 16.79 0.15
CA ARG A 50 -4.23 15.52 0.83
C ARG A 50 -5.68 15.08 0.64
N ASP A 51 -6.56 15.98 0.20
CA ASP A 51 -8.00 15.71 0.10
C ASP A 51 -8.43 15.15 -1.27
N ARG A 52 -7.46 14.81 -2.13
CA ARG A 52 -7.70 14.24 -3.45
C ARG A 52 -7.53 12.72 -3.52
#